data_AF-A0A1Q9VZ34-F1
#
_entry.id   AF-A0A1Q9VZ34-F1
#
_cell.length_a   1.000
_cell.length_b   1.000
_cell.length_c   1.000
_cell.angle_alpha   90.00
_cell.angle_beta   90.00
_cell.angle_gamma   90.00
#
_symmetry.space_group_name_H-M   'P 1'
#
loop_
_entity.id
_entity.type
_entity.pdbx_description
1 polymer ?
#
loop_
_entity_poly.entity_id
_entity_poly.type
_entity_poly.pdbx_seq_one_letter_code
_entity_poly.pdbx_strand_id
1 'polypeptide(L)'
;MVDFATLKSIVGYREAYPGVFSNMSDTDAKRVTEAAHSSVLEGWEPSTAEMRSLAADVLRPAPSQMSPEEVSAMVDKLTSVDPRTA
;
A
#
# COMPACT_ATOMS: atom_id res chain seq x y z
N MET A 1 -25.66 -2.21 -3.90
CA MET A 1 -24.60 -1.85 -4.87
C MET A 1 -23.99 -0.56 -4.37
N VAL A 2 -22.69 -0.54 -4.10
CA VAL A 2 -22.00 0.67 -3.62
C VAL A 2 -21.76 1.54 -4.85
N ASP A 3 -22.16 2.81 -4.80
CA ASP A 3 -21.89 3.75 -5.88
C ASP A 3 -20.47 4.32 -5.70
N PHE A 4 -19.52 3.70 -6.41
CA PHE A 4 -18.11 4.01 -6.28
C PHE A 4 -17.73 5.40 -6.82
N ALA A 5 -18.52 5.95 -7.74
CA ALA A 5 -18.35 7.29 -8.28
C ALA A 5 -18.72 8.41 -7.27
N THR A 6 -19.53 8.10 -6.25
CA THR A 6 -19.92 9.03 -5.18
C THR A 6 -19.17 8.82 -3.86
N LEU A 7 -18.17 7.92 -3.81
CA LEU A 7 -17.24 7.79 -2.69
C LEU A 7 -16.32 9.01 -2.58
N LYS A 8 -16.86 10.12 -2.08
CA LYS A 8 -16.19 11.42 -1.97
C LYS A 8 -15.29 11.56 -0.73
N SER A 9 -15.30 10.58 0.18
CA SER A 9 -14.61 10.69 1.47
C SER A 9 -14.45 9.34 2.18
N ILE A 10 -13.56 9.31 3.19
CA ILE A 10 -13.32 8.19 4.11
C ILE A 10 -14.63 7.64 4.71
N VAL A 11 -15.62 8.51 4.95
CA VAL A 11 -16.95 8.11 5.46
C VAL A 11 -17.64 7.12 4.53
N GLY A 12 -17.65 7.39 3.22
CA GLY A 12 -18.28 6.47 2.27
C GLY A 12 -17.57 5.12 2.20
N TYR A 13 -16.23 5.11 2.30
CA TYR A 13 -15.46 3.85 2.34
C TYR A 13 -15.72 3.06 3.63
N ARG A 14 -15.93 3.75 4.76
CA ARG A 14 -16.33 3.12 6.03
C ARG A 14 -17.71 2.49 5.95
N GLU A 15 -18.67 3.13 5.28
CA GLU A 15 -20.01 2.59 5.07
C GLU A 15 -20.02 1.43 4.07
N ALA A 16 -19.23 1.51 3.00
CA ALA A 16 -19.09 0.45 2.00
C ALA A 16 -18.35 -0.78 2.52
N TYR A 17 -17.35 -0.59 3.38
CA TYR A 17 -16.46 -1.64 3.90
C TYR A 17 -16.28 -1.58 5.42
N PRO A 18 -17.35 -1.71 6.21
CA PRO A 18 -17.27 -1.59 7.68
C PRO A 18 -16.37 -2.67 8.28
N GLY A 19 -16.36 -3.88 7.69
CA GLY A 19 -15.48 -4.98 8.11
C GLY A 19 -13.99 -4.82 7.76
N VAL A 20 -13.62 -3.72 7.11
CA VAL A 20 -12.22 -3.35 6.82
C VAL A 20 -11.81 -2.16 7.68
N PHE A 21 -12.63 -1.11 7.71
CA PHE A 21 -12.26 0.16 8.35
C PHE A 21 -12.66 0.28 9.83
N SER A 22 -13.50 -0.61 10.38
CA SER A 22 -13.99 -0.51 11.78
C SER A 22 -12.88 -0.47 12.84
N ASN A 23 -11.76 -1.15 12.58
CA ASN A 23 -10.61 -1.22 13.50
C ASN A 23 -9.43 -0.32 13.07
N MET A 24 -9.61 0.54 12.06
CA MET A 24 -8.55 1.43 11.57
C MET A 24 -8.64 2.83 12.18
N SER A 25 -7.47 3.37 12.52
CA SER A 25 -7.35 4.79 12.84
C SER A 25 -7.74 5.67 11.65
N ASP A 26 -8.11 6.92 11.89
CA ASP A 26 -8.41 7.86 10.79
C ASP A 26 -7.22 8.05 9.84
N THR A 27 -5.99 8.03 10.37
CA THR A 27 -4.75 8.14 9.58
C THR A 27 -4.58 6.95 8.65
N ASP A 28 -4.76 5.73 9.15
CA ASP A 28 -4.63 4.51 8.38
C ASP A 28 -5.76 4.40 7.35
N ALA A 29 -6.99 4.70 7.77
CA ALA A 29 -8.15 4.73 6.90
C ALA A 29 -7.95 5.72 5.75
N LYS A 30 -7.35 6.88 6.00
CA LYS A 30 -7.01 7.86 4.95
C LYS A 30 -6.03 7.26 3.94
N ARG A 31 -4.92 6.67 4.40
CA ARG A 31 -3.90 6.06 3.51
C ARG A 31 -4.49 4.98 2.61
N VAL A 32 -5.29 4.08 3.19
CA VAL A 32 -5.95 2.99 2.44
C VAL A 32 -6.97 3.56 1.46
N THR A 33 -7.73 4.58 1.87
CA THR A 33 -8.70 5.24 0.99
C THR A 33 -8.02 5.94 -0.17
N GLU A 34 -6.93 6.69 0.05
CA GLU A 34 -6.17 7.35 -1.01
C GLU A 34 -5.59 6.35 -2.02
N ALA A 35 -5.06 5.22 -1.54
CA ALA A 35 -4.56 4.15 -2.40
C ALA A 35 -5.69 3.50 -3.24
N ALA A 36 -6.84 3.24 -2.64
CA ALA A 36 -7.97 2.64 -3.34
C ALA A 36 -8.64 3.62 -4.32
N HIS A 37 -8.73 4.91 -3.96
CA HIS A 37 -9.51 5.90 -4.68
C HIS A 37 -9.01 6.11 -6.11
N SER A 38 -7.69 6.10 -6.33
CA SER A 38 -7.13 6.19 -7.69
C SER A 38 -7.61 5.04 -8.57
N SER A 39 -7.47 3.80 -8.10
CA SER A 39 -7.89 2.61 -8.85
C SER A 39 -9.41 2.53 -9.04
N VAL A 40 -10.17 2.98 -8.06
CA VAL A 40 -11.64 3.07 -8.16
C VAL A 40 -12.07 4.06 -9.24
N LEU A 41 -11.40 5.21 -9.35
CA LEU A 41 -11.65 6.17 -10.45
C LEU A 41 -11.30 5.59 -11.83
N GLU A 42 -10.37 4.64 -11.90
CA GLU A 42 -10.02 3.90 -13.11
C GLU A 42 -11.01 2.76 -13.43
N GLY A 43 -12.08 2.60 -12.63
CA GLY A 43 -13.13 1.60 -12.83
C GLY A 43 -12.94 0.31 -12.06
N TRP A 44 -12.02 0.25 -11.10
CA TRP A 44 -11.91 -0.88 -10.20
C TRP A 44 -13.05 -0.89 -9.19
N GLU A 45 -13.78 -2.00 -9.11
CA GLU A 45 -14.84 -2.22 -8.14
C GLU A 45 -14.38 -3.29 -7.12
N PRO A 46 -13.59 -2.92 -6.10
CA PRO A 46 -13.00 -3.90 -5.21
C PRO A 46 -14.06 -4.63 -4.37
N SER A 47 -13.85 -5.92 -4.17
CA SER A 47 -14.56 -6.66 -3.12
C SER A 47 -14.02 -6.32 -1.73
N THR A 48 -14.75 -6.71 -0.68
CA THR A 48 -14.27 -6.57 0.71
C THR A 48 -12.94 -7.30 0.94
N ALA A 49 -12.71 -8.43 0.27
CA ALA A 49 -11.46 -9.18 0.39
C ALA A 49 -10.29 -8.43 -0.24
N GLU A 50 -10.49 -7.86 -1.42
CA GLU A 50 -9.47 -7.03 -2.09
C GLU A 50 -9.14 -5.78 -1.29
N MET A 51 -10.15 -5.11 -0.71
CA MET A 51 -9.91 -3.98 0.19
C MET A 51 -9.10 -4.37 1.43
N ARG A 52 -9.29 -5.57 1.99
CA ARG A 52 -8.44 -6.06 3.10
C ARG A 52 -7.01 -6.30 2.66
N SER A 53 -6.79 -6.90 1.50
CA SER A 53 -5.45 -7.13 0.96
C SER A 53 -4.73 -5.81 0.68
N LEU A 54 -5.43 -4.83 0.08
CA LEU A 54 -4.89 -3.49 -0.14
C LEU A 54 -4.53 -2.83 1.19
N ALA A 55 -5.42 -2.89 2.17
CA ALA A 55 -5.15 -2.33 3.48
C ALA A 55 -3.91 -2.96 4.15
N ALA A 56 -3.77 -4.28 4.05
CA ALA A 56 -2.59 -4.98 4.58
C ALA A 56 -1.31 -4.55 3.87
N ASP A 57 -1.34 -4.29 2.56
CA ASP A 57 -0.17 -3.85 1.78
C ASP A 57 0.20 -2.39 2.08
N VAL A 58 -0.79 -1.49 2.14
CA VAL A 58 -0.61 -0.05 2.43
C VAL A 58 -0.15 0.18 3.87
N LEU A 59 -0.68 -0.60 4.82
CA LEU A 59 -0.33 -0.50 6.24
C LEU A 59 0.88 -1.36 6.60
N ARG A 60 1.38 -2.18 5.66
CA ARG A 60 2.64 -2.88 5.87
C ARG A 60 3.70 -1.80 6.10
N PRO A 61 4.44 -1.84 7.22
CA PRO A 61 5.59 -0.97 7.38
C PRO A 61 6.45 -1.19 6.16
N ALA A 62 6.71 -0.12 5.38
CA ALA A 62 7.71 -0.18 4.33
C ALA A 62 8.94 -0.84 4.94
N PRO A 63 9.57 -1.83 4.27
CA PRO A 63 10.81 -2.41 4.79
C PRO A 63 11.68 -1.22 5.13
N SER A 64 11.97 -1.07 6.43
CA SER A 64 12.74 0.04 6.97
C SER A 64 13.87 0.26 6.00
N GLN A 65 13.94 1.48 5.45
CA GLN A 65 14.98 1.91 4.52
C GLN A 65 16.23 1.10 4.80
N MET A 66 16.65 0.24 3.86
CA MET A 66 17.87 -0.55 4.01
C MET A 66 18.89 0.35 4.68
N SER A 67 19.42 -0.09 5.81
CA SER A 67 20.37 0.75 6.50
C SER A 67 21.51 1.09 5.53
N PRO A 68 22.13 2.27 5.62
CA PRO A 68 23.28 2.60 4.77
C PRO A 68 24.36 1.51 4.78
N GLU A 69 24.41 0.70 5.84
CA GLU A 69 25.26 -0.47 6.01
C GLU A 69 24.82 -1.66 5.13
N GLU A 70 23.51 -1.95 5.04
CA GLU A 70 22.99 -2.97 4.11
C GLU A 70 23.15 -2.54 2.65
N VAL A 71 22.99 -1.24 2.34
CA VAL A 71 23.25 -0.70 1.00
C VAL A 71 24.75 -0.82 0.67
N SER A 72 25.64 -0.46 1.59
CA SER A 72 27.09 -0.60 1.40
C SER A 72 27.50 -2.06 1.21
N ALA A 73 26.92 -2.99 1.97
CA ALA A 73 27.21 -4.42 1.83
C ALA A 73 26.76 -4.99 0.48
N MET A 74 25.66 -4.48 -0.10
CA MET A 74 25.23 -4.85 -1.45
C MET A 74 26.13 -4.24 -2.52
N VAL A 75 26.53 -2.99 -2.39
CA VAL A 75 27.46 -2.32 -3.31
C VAL A 75 28.82 -3.03 -3.30
N ASP A 76 29.35 -3.36 -2.13
CA ASP A 76 30.63 -4.06 -1.97
C ASP A 76 30.60 -5.46 -2.59
N LYS A 77 29.48 -6.20 -2.42
CA LYS A 77 29.23 -7.47 -3.12
C LYS A 77 29.16 -7.32 -4.64
N LEU A 78 28.57 -6.25 -5.16
CA LEU A 78 28.50 -6.00 -6.61
C LEU A 78 29.87 -5.63 -7.19
N THR A 79 30.69 -4.87 -6.45
CA THR A 79 32.06 -4.52 -6.86
C THR A 79 33.06 -5.67 -6.69
N SER A 80 32.79 -6.62 -5.79
CA SER A 80 33.66 -7.79 -5.60
C SER A 80 33.45 -8.88 -6.65
N VAL A 81 32.40 -8.83 -7.48
CA VAL A 81 32.06 -9.86 -8.47
C VAL A 81 32.67 -9.58 -9.86
N ASP A 82 33.46 -8.51 -10.03
CA ASP A 82 34.21 -8.29 -11.27
C ASP A 82 35.74 -8.37 -11.10
N PRO A 83 36.34 -9.57 -11.25
CA PRO A 83 37.72 -9.73 -11.61
C PRO A 83 37.81 -10.02 -13.11
N ARG A 84 37.42 -9.08 -13.98
CA ARG A 84 37.80 -9.14 -15.41
C ARG A 84 38.31 -7.80 -15.92
N THR A 85 39.52 -7.43 -15.48
CA THR A 85 40.58 -7.08 -16.44
C THR A 85 41.94 -7.34 -15.79
N ALA A 86 42.42 -8.57 -15.89
CA ALA A 86 43.85 -8.90 -15.89
C ALA A 86 44.26 -9.20 -17.34
#